data_AF-B0WZN7-F1
#
_entry.id   AF-B0WZN7-F1
#
_cell.length_a   1.000
_cell.length_b   1.000
_cell.length_c   1.000
_cell.angle_alpha   90.00
_cell.angle_beta   90.00
_cell.angle_gamma   90.00
#
_symmetry.space_group_name_H-M   'P 1'
#
loop_
_entity.id
_entity.type
_entity.pdbx_description
1 polymer ?
#
loop_
_entity_poly.entity_id
_entity_poly.type
_entity_poly.pdbx_seq_one_letter_code
_entity_poly.pdbx_strand_id
1 'polypeptide(L)'
;MASEPEVFWRNLHARRARSGSATTSEHGSGRRRWGPSGDSGQTNEGQKRIQKGYVAEKLEGVPEEDGERTFLVRWKKVDEVELVQSRMVRLHVPALVIDFYESHIINAAKISMQ
;
A
#
# COMPACT_ATOMS: atom_id res chain seq x y z
N MET A 1 -16.72 21.00 12.65
CA MET A 1 -17.11 19.57 12.67
C MET A 1 -16.23 18.87 11.65
N ALA A 2 -15.24 18.08 12.10
CA ALA A 2 -14.42 17.31 11.16
C ALA A 2 -15.27 16.13 10.66
N SER A 3 -15.30 15.91 9.34
CA SER A 3 -16.05 14.83 8.72
C SER A 3 -15.48 13.45 9.14
N GLU A 4 -16.36 12.47 9.29
CA GLU A 4 -16.06 11.10 9.74
C GLU A 4 -14.83 10.41 9.13
N PRO A 5 -14.45 10.57 7.83
CA PRO A 5 -13.23 9.96 7.29
C PRO A 5 -11.95 10.40 8.02
N GLU A 6 -11.84 11.65 8.45
CA GLU A 6 -10.65 12.16 9.15
C GLU A 6 -10.51 11.54 10.55
N VAL A 7 -11.64 11.31 11.24
CA VAL A 7 -11.68 10.69 12.57
C VAL A 7 -11.33 9.20 12.48
N PHE A 8 -11.82 8.53 11.44
CA PHE A 8 -11.51 7.13 11.17
C PHE A 8 -9.99 6.91 10.98
N TRP A 9 -9.35 7.70 10.11
CA TRP A 9 -7.92 7.59 9.86
C TRP A 9 -7.08 7.94 11.11
N ARG A 10 -7.46 8.99 11.84
CA ARG A 10 -6.79 9.35 13.10
C ARG A 10 -6.85 8.23 14.15
N ASN A 11 -8.00 7.56 14.27
CA ASN A 11 -8.20 6.48 15.24
C ASN A 11 -7.48 5.19 14.86
N LEU A 12 -7.29 4.90 13.56
CA LEU A 12 -6.52 3.76 13.09
C LEU A 12 -5.04 3.87 13.51
N HIS A 13 -4.43 5.05 13.35
CA HIS A 13 -3.04 5.28 13.79
C HIS A 13 -2.90 5.21 15.32
N ALA A 14 -3.90 5.68 16.07
CA ALA A 14 -3.91 5.62 17.54
C ALA A 14 -4.06 4.19 18.12
N ARG A 15 -4.60 3.24 17.35
CA ARG A 15 -4.75 1.84 17.78
C ARG A 15 -3.45 1.04 17.70
N ARG A 16 -2.49 1.46 16.88
CA ARG A 16 -1.18 0.78 16.75
C ARG A 16 -0.26 1.00 17.95
N ALA A 17 -0.46 2.08 18.73
CA ALA A 17 0.40 2.44 19.86
C ALA A 17 0.06 1.72 21.19
N ARG A 18 -1.00 0.89 21.25
CA ARG A 18 -1.53 0.33 22.51
C ARG A 18 -1.53 -1.19 22.64
N SER A 19 -0.68 -1.91 21.90
CA SER A 19 -0.46 -3.34 22.17
C SER A 19 0.92 -3.57 22.81
N GLY A 20 1.03 -3.26 24.10
CA GLY A 20 2.13 -3.68 24.95
C GLY A 20 1.65 -3.92 26.38
N SER A 21 1.90 -5.14 26.89
CA SER A 21 1.61 -5.67 28.25
C SER A 21 0.12 -5.99 28.53
N ALA A 22 -0.34 -7.15 29.03
CA ALA A 22 0.28 -8.35 29.60
C ALA A 22 -0.78 -9.50 29.77
N THR A 23 -0.31 -10.77 29.83
CA THR A 23 -0.86 -12.02 30.47
C THR A 23 -2.30 -12.51 30.15
N THR A 24 -2.69 -13.78 29.99
CA THR A 24 -2.11 -15.14 30.13
C THR A 24 -3.09 -16.17 29.53
N SER A 25 -2.55 -17.36 29.19
CA SER A 25 -3.21 -18.69 29.08
C SER A 25 -3.93 -19.09 27.79
N GLU A 26 -3.76 -20.38 27.47
CA GLU A 26 -3.79 -21.06 26.17
C GLU A 26 -5.18 -21.57 25.81
N HIS A 27 -5.51 -21.56 24.51
CA HIS A 27 -6.04 -22.69 23.72
C HIS A 27 -6.03 -22.29 22.24
N GLY A 28 -5.59 -23.23 21.38
CA GLY A 28 -5.09 -22.97 20.04
C GLY A 28 -6.08 -22.39 19.04
N SER A 29 -5.63 -21.34 18.36
CA SER A 29 -5.99 -21.00 16.98
C SER A 29 -4.87 -20.09 16.46
N GLY A 30 -4.09 -20.62 15.51
CA GLY A 30 -2.83 -20.04 15.06
C GLY A 30 -2.99 -18.58 14.65
N ARG A 31 -2.44 -17.68 15.47
CA ARG A 31 -2.06 -16.35 14.99
C ARG A 31 -1.04 -16.60 13.89
N ARG A 32 -1.47 -16.53 12.63
CA ARG A 32 -0.56 -16.38 11.51
C ARG A 32 0.24 -15.11 11.80
N ARG A 33 1.40 -15.28 12.42
CA ARG A 33 2.45 -14.28 12.48
C ARG A 33 2.76 -14.04 11.01
N TRP A 34 2.21 -12.96 10.47
CA TRP A 34 2.56 -12.44 9.16
C TRP A 34 3.99 -11.91 9.27
N GLY A 35 4.94 -12.83 9.35
CA GLY A 35 6.35 -12.58 9.09
C GLY A 35 6.52 -12.47 7.57
N PRO A 36 7.50 -11.68 7.10
CA PRO A 36 7.72 -11.47 5.68
C PRO A 36 8.17 -12.79 5.06
N SER A 37 7.26 -13.47 4.37
CA SER A 37 7.60 -14.62 3.54
C SER A 37 8.27 -14.10 2.27
N GLY A 38 9.59 -14.24 2.21
CA GLY A 38 10.37 -14.22 0.96
C GLY A 38 10.39 -12.88 0.22
N ASP A 39 10.95 -11.84 0.83
CA ASP A 39 11.35 -10.62 0.12
C ASP A 39 12.67 -10.88 -0.62
N SER A 40 12.60 -11.09 -1.92
CA SER A 40 13.75 -11.22 -2.82
C SER A 40 14.40 -9.86 -3.06
N GLY A 41 14.84 -9.18 -1.99
CA GLY A 41 15.97 -8.25 -1.96
C GLY A 41 15.97 -7.01 -2.86
N GLN A 42 14.94 -6.76 -3.67
CA GLN A 42 14.88 -5.61 -4.57
C GLN A 42 13.74 -4.70 -4.13
N THR A 43 14.10 -3.45 -3.77
CA THR A 43 13.23 -2.25 -3.59
C THR A 43 12.92 -1.76 -2.17
N ASN A 44 13.91 -1.83 -1.26
CA ASN A 44 13.83 -1.12 0.03
C ASN A 44 13.71 0.41 -0.14
N GLU A 45 14.31 1.01 -1.18
CA GLU A 45 14.29 2.47 -1.35
C GLU A 45 12.87 3.03 -1.60
N GLY A 46 12.07 2.39 -2.45
CA GLY A 46 10.66 2.75 -2.65
C GLY A 46 9.84 2.65 -1.38
N GLN A 47 10.07 1.59 -0.58
CA GLN A 47 9.44 1.44 0.72
C GLN A 47 9.87 2.51 1.74
N LYS A 48 11.14 2.93 1.71
CA LYS A 48 11.63 4.01 2.58
C LYS A 48 11.03 5.35 2.17
N ARG A 49 10.98 5.67 0.88
CA ARG A 49 10.44 6.95 0.41
C ARG A 49 8.98 7.13 0.75
N ILE A 50 8.15 6.09 0.58
CA ILE A 50 6.73 6.19 0.94
C ILE A 50 6.53 6.40 2.45
N GLN A 51 7.34 5.74 3.29
CA GLN A 51 7.29 5.91 4.74
C GLN A 51 7.81 7.28 5.19
N LYS A 52 8.76 7.86 4.45
CA LYS A 52 9.27 9.22 4.66
C LYS A 52 8.33 10.31 4.15
N GLY A 53 7.20 9.94 3.54
CA GLY A 53 6.21 10.90 3.06
C GLY A 53 6.59 11.61 1.76
N TYR A 54 7.42 10.98 0.92
CA TYR A 54 7.64 11.48 -0.44
C TYR A 54 6.31 11.52 -1.20
N VAL A 55 6.11 12.56 -2.00
CA VAL A 55 4.88 12.74 -2.77
C VAL A 55 4.94 11.84 -3.99
N ALA A 56 4.12 10.79 -4.00
CA ALA A 56 3.88 10.00 -5.20
C ALA A 56 3.14 10.88 -6.22
N GLU A 57 3.64 10.90 -7.45
CA GLU A 57 3.03 11.64 -8.56
C GLU A 57 2.06 10.76 -9.33
N LYS A 58 2.47 9.52 -9.61
CA LYS A 58 1.67 8.58 -10.41
C LYS A 58 2.06 7.12 -10.12
N LEU A 59 1.10 6.22 -10.28
CA LEU A 59 1.34 4.78 -10.38
C LEU A 59 1.51 4.43 -11.87
N GLU A 60 2.70 4.04 -12.27
CA GLU A 60 3.04 3.74 -13.68
C GLU A 60 2.50 2.37 -14.10
N GLY A 61 2.33 1.44 -13.16
CA GLY A 61 1.88 0.10 -13.47
C GLY A 61 2.01 -0.87 -12.31
N VAL A 62 1.70 -2.11 -12.63
CA VAL A 62 1.89 -3.29 -11.78
C VAL A 62 2.71 -4.28 -12.61
N PRO A 63 3.87 -4.76 -12.13
CA PRO A 63 4.62 -5.79 -12.84
C PRO A 63 3.82 -7.10 -12.88
N GLU A 64 3.98 -7.86 -13.96
CA GLU A 64 3.41 -9.20 -14.12
C GLU A 64 4.22 -10.21 -13.29
N GLU A 65 3.93 -10.27 -11.99
CA GLU A 65 4.53 -11.24 -11.07
C GLU A 65 3.45 -11.91 -10.20
N ASP A 66 3.57 -13.23 -10.04
CA ASP A 66 2.68 -14.04 -9.22
C ASP A 66 3.06 -13.91 -7.73
N GLY A 67 2.30 -13.10 -6.98
CA GLY A 67 2.54 -12.90 -5.55
C GLY A 67 1.77 -11.74 -4.91
N GLU A 68 2.33 -11.15 -3.84
CA GLU A 68 1.81 -9.89 -3.30
C GLU A 68 2.03 -8.77 -4.32
N ARG A 69 0.93 -8.26 -4.88
CA ARG A 69 0.95 -7.20 -5.89
C ARG A 69 1.82 -6.01 -5.43
N THR A 70 2.72 -5.56 -6.30
CA THR A 70 3.51 -4.33 -6.15
C THR A 70 3.03 -3.29 -7.15
N PHE A 71 3.38 -2.02 -6.91
CA PHE A 71 3.17 -0.93 -7.86
C PHE A 71 4.50 -0.30 -8.22
N LEU A 72 4.60 0.12 -9.49
CA LEU A 72 5.64 1.02 -9.96
C LEU A 72 5.22 2.46 -9.63
N VAL A 73 5.94 3.12 -8.73
CA VAL A 73 5.62 4.46 -8.24
C VAL A 73 6.61 5.48 -8.81
N ARG A 74 6.09 6.51 -9.46
CA ARG A 74 6.85 7.71 -9.79
C ARG A 74 6.70 8.74 -8.69
N TRP A 75 7.81 9.29 -8.22
CA TRP A 75 7.82 10.32 -7.18
C TRP A 75 8.03 11.70 -7.78
N LYS A 76 7.44 12.72 -7.15
CA LYS A 76 7.66 14.10 -7.55
C LYS A 76 9.14 14.48 -7.33
N LYS A 77 9.78 15.05 -8.36
CA LYS A 77 11.21 15.44 -8.37
C LYS A 77 12.21 14.28 -8.27
N VAL A 78 11.77 13.05 -8.58
CA VAL A 78 12.66 11.90 -8.75
C VAL A 78 12.31 11.26 -10.08
N ASP A 79 13.26 11.22 -11.00
CA ASP A 79 13.03 10.72 -12.37
C ASP A 79 12.99 9.18 -12.43
N GLU A 80 13.31 8.53 -11.32
CA GLU A 80 13.30 7.08 -11.17
C GLU A 80 11.94 6.57 -10.71
N VAL A 81 11.56 5.41 -11.25
CA VAL A 81 10.36 4.66 -10.87
C VAL A 81 10.78 3.54 -9.94
N GLU A 82 10.16 3.45 -8.77
CA GLU A 82 10.52 2.46 -7.76
C GLU A 82 9.35 1.50 -7.50
N LEU A 83 9.65 0.23 -7.24
CA LEU A 83 8.63 -0.71 -6.79
C LEU A 83 8.27 -0.45 -5.33
N VAL A 84 6.98 -0.47 -5.05
CA VAL A 84 6.44 -0.34 -3.70
C VAL A 84 5.34 -1.38 -3.51
N GLN A 85 5.37 -2.08 -2.37
CA GLN A 85 4.33 -3.04 -2.03
C GLN A 85 2.94 -2.40 -2.02
N SER A 86 1.96 -3.07 -2.62
CA SER A 86 0.58 -2.56 -2.70
C SER A 86 0.00 -2.27 -1.32
N ARG A 87 0.39 -3.03 -0.28
CA ARG A 87 0.03 -2.73 1.10
C ARG A 87 0.43 -1.32 1.53
N MET A 88 1.63 -0.87 1.18
CA MET A 88 2.13 0.45 1.54
C MET A 88 1.42 1.55 0.75
N VAL A 89 1.24 1.35 -0.56
CA VAL A 89 0.60 2.33 -1.45
C VAL A 89 -0.85 2.57 -1.03
N ARG A 90 -1.64 1.52 -0.77
CA ARG A 90 -3.03 1.64 -0.31
C ARG A 90 -3.18 2.36 1.02
N LEU A 91 -2.15 2.31 1.88
CA LEU A 91 -2.16 2.98 3.19
C LEU A 91 -1.78 4.46 3.10
N HIS A 92 -0.86 4.84 2.20
CA HIS A 92 -0.30 6.19 2.17
C HIS A 92 -0.88 7.07 1.07
N VAL A 93 -1.23 6.50 -0.08
CA VAL A 93 -1.73 7.23 -1.26
C VAL A 93 -2.95 6.54 -1.89
N PRO A 94 -4.04 6.30 -1.13
CA PRO A 94 -5.20 5.55 -1.60
C PRO A 94 -5.90 6.18 -2.82
N ALA A 95 -5.92 7.51 -2.94
CA ALA A 95 -6.53 8.19 -4.08
C ALA A 95 -5.87 7.79 -5.41
N LEU A 96 -4.53 7.80 -5.47
CA LEU A 96 -3.79 7.38 -6.67
C LEU A 96 -4.03 5.92 -7.03
N VAL A 97 -4.30 5.06 -6.05
CA VAL A 97 -4.67 3.66 -6.30
C VAL A 97 -6.02 3.58 -7.02
N ILE A 98 -6.99 4.38 -6.56
CA ILE A 98 -8.32 4.45 -7.19
C ILE A 98 -8.19 4.99 -8.62
N ASP A 99 -7.53 6.14 -8.80
CA ASP A 99 -7.33 6.78 -10.11
C ASP A 99 -6.66 5.82 -11.11
N PHE A 100 -5.67 5.06 -10.63
CA PHE A 100 -5.00 4.03 -11.40
C PHE A 100 -6.00 2.97 -11.89
N TYR A 101 -6.80 2.38 -11.00
CA TYR A 101 -7.75 1.34 -11.40
C TYR A 101 -8.88 1.87 -12.29
N GLU A 102 -9.39 3.07 -12.03
CA GLU A 102 -10.39 3.71 -12.88
C GLU A 102 -9.86 3.90 -14.30
N SER A 103 -8.64 4.43 -14.43
CA SER A 103 -8.02 4.64 -15.75
C SER A 103 -7.79 3.32 -16.51
N HIS A 104 -7.39 2.25 -15.82
CA HIS A 104 -7.03 0.98 -16.47
C HIS A 104 -8.26 0.10 -16.78
N ILE A 105 -9.30 0.12 -15.94
CA ILE A 105 -10.53 -0.64 -16.17
C ILE A 105 -11.40 0.05 -17.23
N ILE A 106 -11.49 1.38 -17.21
CA ILE A 106 -12.28 2.14 -18.21
C ILE A 106 -11.69 2.00 -19.61
N ASN A 107 -10.37 1.93 -19.75
CA ASN A 107 -9.72 1.81 -21.05
C ASN A 107 -9.84 0.40 -21.65
N ALA A 108 -9.90 -0.65 -20.83
CA ALA A 108 -10.16 -2.01 -21.30
C ALA A 108 -11.56 -2.15 -21.95
N ALA A 109 -12.56 -1.46 -21.40
CA ALA A 109 -13.93 -1.48 -21.94
C ALA A 109 -14.10 -0.69 -23.25
N LYS A 110 -13.21 0.29 -23.53
CA LYS A 110 -13.27 1.10 -24.76
C LYS A 110 -12.69 0.35 -25.98
N ILE A 111 -11.70 -0.52 -25.77
CA ILE A 111 -11.09 -1.32 -26.84
C ILE A 111 -12.06 -2.40 -27.34
N SER A 112 -12.97 -2.90 -26.51
CA SER A 112 -13.96 -3.91 -26.93
C SER A 112 -15.17 -3.32 -27.67
N MET A 113 -15.22 -2.01 -27.91
CA MET A 113 -16.32 -1.32 -28.60
C MET A 113 -15.93 -0.71 -29.96
N GLN A 114 -14.71 -0.98 -30.45
CA GLN A 114 -14.26 -0.63 -31.80
C GLN A 114 -13.90 -1.89 -32.58
#